data_AF-A0AAU8PDY1-F1
#
_entry.id   AF-A0AAU8PDY1-F1
#
_cell.length_a   1.000
_cell.length_b   1.000
_cell.length_c   1.000
_cell.angle_alpha   90.00
_cell.angle_beta   90.00
_cell.angle_gamma   90.00
#
_symmetry.space_group_name_H-M   'P 1'
#
loop_
_entity.id
_entity.type
_entity.pdbx_description
1 polymer ?
#
loop_
_entity_poly.entity_id
_entity_poly.type
_entity_poly.pdbx_seq_one_letter_code
_entity_poly.pdbx_strand_id
1 'polypeptide(L)'
;MIQFMENLSSMIPYLLRGLYHETTSAAAALALALILNGYNLKDHWRKFLLITLVAGPASTLFFYFPQSLRIISLVIMYYLVLRFYFRLSPGRTVIAFFSLYFIFITGKLMFSVILTLGFGVTMDLYYEHPLINWLFPLSYNVPIIFLAYLACKRRWHLFSKSEEIKIPPGYALPFVIQTTLLTIIMVELLFSFTGQSPMLEETIISLFLLVSTLMSFVFIWQTLKTAAHEAALTAQEKLAEEMRREIGVLRGQRHDFINHVQIITALLSEGRKEELARYVKALKEGLLT
;
A
#
# COMPACT_ATOMS: atom_id res chain seq x y z
N MET A 1 46.00 1.71 13.60
CA MET A 1 45.29 0.57 14.24
C MET A 1 44.64 0.97 15.56
N ILE A 2 45.37 1.59 16.51
CA ILE A 2 44.84 2.03 17.82
C ILE A 2 43.67 3.04 17.67
N GLN A 3 43.85 4.11 16.89
CA GLN A 3 42.79 5.10 16.63
C GLN A 3 41.54 4.52 15.95
N PHE A 4 41.69 3.45 15.16
CA PHE A 4 40.55 2.73 14.56
C PHE A 4 39.80 1.90 15.61
N MET A 5 40.50 1.25 16.53
CA MET A 5 39.86 0.49 17.62
C MET A 5 39.16 1.39 18.63
N GLU A 6 39.74 2.57 18.93
CA GLU A 6 39.07 3.58 19.77
C GLU A 6 37.78 4.08 19.11
N ASN A 7 37.81 4.44 17.82
CA ASN A 7 36.61 4.81 17.06
C ASN A 7 35.57 3.69 17.00
N LEU A 8 36.01 2.43 16.86
CA LEU A 8 35.10 1.30 16.86
C LEU A 8 34.41 1.13 18.22
N SER A 9 35.17 1.26 19.32
CA SER A 9 34.65 1.12 20.67
C SER A 9 33.58 2.16 21.01
N SER A 10 33.75 3.40 20.53
CA SER A 10 32.77 4.46 20.72
C SER A 10 31.55 4.32 19.81
N MET A 11 31.66 3.65 18.67
CA MET A 11 30.55 3.38 17.73
C MET A 11 29.61 2.25 18.18
N ILE A 12 30.12 1.22 18.86
CA ILE A 12 29.33 0.04 19.27
C ILE A 12 28.03 0.41 19.99
N PRO A 13 28.02 1.31 21.01
CA PRO A 13 26.79 1.70 21.69
C PRO A 13 25.77 2.40 20.78
N TYR A 14 26.21 3.16 19.77
CA TYR A 14 25.30 3.80 18.82
C TYR A 14 24.70 2.78 17.85
N LEU A 15 25.51 1.81 17.40
CA LEU A 15 25.03 0.73 16.53
C LEU A 15 24.02 -0.18 17.23
N LEU A 16 24.29 -0.56 18.49
CA LEU A 16 23.36 -1.37 19.29
C LEU A 16 22.04 -0.64 19.54
N ARG A 17 22.10 0.67 19.83
CA ARG A 17 20.92 1.52 20.00
C ARG A 17 20.12 1.67 18.71
N GLY A 18 20.78 1.97 17.60
CA GLY A 18 20.15 2.06 16.28
C GLY A 18 19.48 0.75 15.89
N LEU A 19 20.17 -0.38 16.09
CA LEU A 19 19.64 -1.71 15.84
C LEU A 19 18.37 -1.96 16.67
N TYR A 20 18.41 -1.68 17.97
CA TYR A 20 17.26 -1.86 18.85
C TYR A 20 16.07 -0.98 18.44
N HIS A 21 16.32 0.31 18.19
CA HIS A 21 15.31 1.28 17.80
C HIS A 21 14.61 0.88 16.50
N GLU A 22 15.39 0.56 15.47
CA GLU A 22 14.85 0.23 14.16
C GLU A 22 14.22 -1.16 14.12
N THR A 23 14.78 -2.16 14.80
CA THR A 23 14.19 -3.52 14.85
C THR A 23 12.83 -3.51 15.54
N THR A 24 12.72 -2.86 16.71
CA THR A 24 11.47 -2.81 17.46
C THR A 24 10.39 -2.03 16.73
N SER A 25 10.77 -0.91 16.10
CA SER A 25 9.86 -0.06 15.32
C SER A 25 9.40 -0.74 14.05
N ALA A 26 10.32 -1.37 13.30
CA ALA A 26 9.98 -2.16 12.13
C ALA A 26 9.03 -3.30 12.49
N ALA A 27 9.29 -4.01 13.58
CA ALA A 27 8.42 -5.09 14.04
C ALA A 27 7.01 -4.60 14.40
N ALA A 28 6.90 -3.57 15.23
CA ALA A 28 5.61 -3.03 15.66
C ALA A 28 4.80 -2.48 14.47
N ALA A 29 5.42 -1.63 13.65
CA ALA A 29 4.75 -0.99 12.53
C ALA A 29 4.38 -1.99 11.43
N LEU A 30 5.27 -2.93 11.09
CA LEU A 30 5.01 -3.97 10.09
C LEU A 30 3.90 -4.92 10.55
N ALA A 31 3.89 -5.31 11.83
CA ALA A 31 2.83 -6.17 12.37
C ALA A 31 1.46 -5.48 12.23
N LEU A 32 1.33 -4.24 12.68
CA LEU A 32 0.08 -3.50 12.60
C LEU A 32 -0.32 -3.26 11.14
N ALA A 33 0.61 -2.82 10.28
CA ALA A 33 0.35 -2.58 8.86
C ALA A 33 -0.17 -3.83 8.16
N LEU A 34 0.48 -4.98 8.35
CA LEU A 34 0.06 -6.24 7.74
C LEU A 34 -1.34 -6.66 8.23
N ILE A 35 -1.62 -6.57 9.52
CA ILE A 35 -2.93 -6.94 10.11
C ILE A 35 -4.05 -6.06 9.55
N LEU A 36 -3.85 -4.74 9.50
CA LEU A 36 -4.82 -3.79 8.94
C LEU A 36 -5.09 -4.04 7.45
N ASN A 37 -4.09 -4.57 6.74
CA ASN A 37 -4.18 -4.95 5.32
C ASN A 37 -4.74 -6.36 5.08
N GLY A 38 -5.27 -7.02 6.12
CA GLY A 38 -5.90 -8.34 5.99
C GLY A 38 -4.90 -9.50 5.94
N TYR A 39 -3.61 -9.26 6.19
CA TYR A 39 -2.63 -10.32 6.20
C TYR A 39 -2.70 -11.12 7.51
N ASN A 40 -2.87 -12.44 7.43
CA ASN A 40 -2.89 -13.29 8.60
C ASN A 40 -1.46 -13.53 9.12
N LEU A 41 -1.07 -12.72 10.10
CA LEU A 41 0.25 -12.79 10.73
C LEU A 41 0.50 -14.13 11.44
N LYS A 42 -0.55 -14.78 11.96
CA LYS A 42 -0.41 -16.05 12.69
C LYS A 42 0.11 -17.17 11.80
N ASP A 43 -0.37 -17.25 10.57
CA ASP A 43 0.04 -18.29 9.62
C ASP A 43 1.47 -18.08 9.11
N HIS A 44 1.99 -16.86 9.24
CA HIS A 44 3.24 -16.42 8.64
C HIS A 44 4.21 -15.78 9.63
N TRP A 45 4.11 -16.10 10.92
CA TRP A 45 4.91 -15.46 11.98
C TRP A 45 6.43 -15.62 11.76
N ARG A 46 6.88 -16.76 11.23
CA ARG A 46 8.30 -17.01 10.91
C ARG A 46 8.82 -16.04 9.84
N LYS A 47 8.00 -15.78 8.82
CA LYS A 47 8.32 -14.85 7.74
C LYS A 47 8.47 -13.44 8.29
N PHE A 48 7.53 -13.03 9.13
CA PHE A 48 7.55 -11.75 9.83
C PHE A 48 8.82 -11.60 10.69
N LEU A 49 9.13 -12.58 11.55
CA LEU A 49 10.31 -12.52 12.42
C LEU A 49 11.62 -12.43 11.62
N LEU A 50 11.75 -13.18 10.53
CA LEU A 50 12.94 -13.12 9.68
C LEU A 50 13.12 -11.71 9.09
N ILE A 51 12.06 -11.10 8.59
CA ILE A 51 12.12 -9.73 8.05
C ILE A 51 12.51 -8.75 9.14
N THR A 52 11.87 -8.80 10.31
CA THR A 52 12.17 -7.84 11.37
C THR A 52 13.62 -7.97 11.84
N LEU A 53 14.14 -9.20 11.87
CA LEU A 53 15.53 -9.48 12.22
C LEU A 53 16.52 -8.96 11.17
N VAL A 54 16.14 -8.94 9.88
CA VAL A 54 17.00 -8.44 8.78
C VAL A 54 16.87 -6.93 8.58
N ALA A 55 15.65 -6.39 8.72
CA ALA A 55 15.35 -4.98 8.47
C ALA A 55 16.06 -4.05 9.46
N GLY A 56 16.18 -4.45 10.73
CA GLY A 56 16.93 -3.69 11.74
C GLY A 56 18.40 -3.49 11.39
N PRO A 57 19.19 -4.57 11.20
CA PRO A 57 20.58 -4.46 10.74
C PRO A 57 20.70 -3.74 9.41
N ALA A 58 19.84 -4.01 8.43
CA ALA A 58 19.88 -3.34 7.13
C ALA A 58 19.67 -1.82 7.25
N SER A 59 18.72 -1.40 8.08
CA SER A 59 18.50 0.03 8.37
C SER A 59 19.69 0.69 9.07
N THR A 60 20.36 -0.06 9.96
CA THR A 60 21.58 0.40 10.64
C THR A 60 22.74 0.53 9.67
N LEU A 61 22.87 -0.37 8.69
CA LEU A 61 23.86 -0.26 7.61
C LEU A 61 23.61 0.96 6.72
N PHE A 62 22.34 1.29 6.44
CA PHE A 62 22.00 2.49 5.69
C PHE A 62 22.25 3.79 6.47
N PHE A 63 22.58 3.72 7.77
CA PHE A 63 22.94 4.89 8.55
C PHE A 63 24.15 5.64 7.98
N TYR A 64 25.06 4.93 7.30
CA TYR A 64 26.25 5.51 6.67
C TYR A 64 25.94 6.25 5.35
N PHE A 65 24.72 6.17 4.84
CA PHE A 65 24.32 6.89 3.63
C PHE A 65 23.88 8.33 3.98
N PRO A 66 24.03 9.27 3.03
CA PRO A 66 23.36 10.57 3.11
C PRO A 66 21.88 10.40 3.43
N GLN A 67 21.32 11.31 4.24
CA GLN A 67 19.98 11.16 4.81
C GLN A 67 18.90 10.84 3.76
N SER A 68 18.88 11.55 2.63
CA SER A 68 17.95 11.28 1.53
C SER A 68 18.14 9.88 0.94
N LEU A 69 19.39 9.45 0.71
CA LEU A 69 19.69 8.11 0.17
C LEU A 69 19.33 7.00 1.16
N ARG A 70 19.52 7.23 2.47
CA ARG A 70 19.08 6.33 3.52
C ARG A 70 17.57 6.11 3.47
N ILE A 71 16.79 7.18 3.36
CA ILE A 71 15.32 7.12 3.28
C ILE A 71 14.89 6.39 2.00
N ILE A 72 15.46 6.73 0.85
CA ILE A 72 15.16 6.07 -0.43
C ILE A 72 15.49 4.57 -0.35
N SER A 73 16.64 4.21 0.23
CA SER A 73 17.05 2.81 0.39
C SER A 73 16.09 2.02 1.28
N LEU A 74 15.64 2.63 2.39
CA LEU A 74 14.63 2.03 3.27
C LEU A 74 13.28 1.86 2.56
N VAL A 75 12.84 2.87 1.81
CA VAL A 75 11.61 2.82 0.99
C VAL A 75 11.66 1.65 0.02
N ILE A 76 12.74 1.57 -0.76
CA ILE A 76 12.92 0.49 -1.73
C ILE A 76 12.95 -0.86 -1.01
N MET A 77 13.72 -0.99 0.07
CA MET A 77 13.81 -2.23 0.85
C MET A 77 12.44 -2.69 1.34
N TYR A 78 11.69 -1.83 2.03
CA TYR A 78 10.37 -2.20 2.56
C TYR A 78 9.36 -2.51 1.45
N TYR A 79 9.38 -1.76 0.35
CA TYR A 79 8.53 -2.05 -0.81
C TYR A 79 8.84 -3.42 -1.42
N LEU A 80 10.13 -3.73 -1.65
CA LEU A 80 10.57 -5.01 -2.18
C LEU A 80 10.21 -6.17 -1.25
N VAL A 81 10.38 -5.99 0.06
CA VAL A 81 10.01 -6.97 1.08
C VAL A 81 8.50 -7.24 1.05
N LEU A 82 7.66 -6.20 1.02
CA LEU A 82 6.21 -6.33 0.92
C LEU A 82 5.80 -7.03 -0.39
N ARG A 83 6.41 -6.65 -1.52
CA ARG A 83 6.07 -7.18 -2.83
C ARG A 83 6.49 -8.64 -3.00
N PHE A 84 7.77 -8.94 -2.80
CA PHE A 84 8.37 -10.22 -3.20
C PHE A 84 8.32 -11.26 -2.08
N TYR A 85 8.58 -10.85 -0.84
CA TYR A 85 8.67 -11.81 0.26
C TYR A 85 7.28 -12.15 0.83
N PHE A 86 6.43 -11.15 1.04
CA PHE A 86 5.03 -11.36 1.43
C PHE A 86 4.10 -11.71 0.26
N ARG A 87 4.59 -11.60 -0.99
CA ARG A 87 3.86 -11.93 -2.23
C ARG A 87 2.54 -11.17 -2.36
N LEU A 88 2.50 -9.93 -1.89
CA LEU A 88 1.31 -9.09 -2.00
C LEU A 88 1.07 -8.68 -3.46
N SER A 89 -0.20 -8.54 -3.87
CA SER A 89 -0.52 -7.96 -5.18
C SER A 89 0.01 -6.51 -5.26
N PRO A 90 0.23 -5.93 -6.45
CA PRO A 90 0.78 -4.57 -6.56
C PRO A 90 -0.05 -3.54 -5.80
N GLY A 91 -1.39 -3.60 -5.92
CA GLY A 91 -2.29 -2.70 -5.20
C GLY A 91 -2.19 -2.85 -3.67
N ARG A 92 -2.19 -4.10 -3.18
CA ARG A 92 -1.98 -4.38 -1.74
C ARG A 92 -0.61 -3.93 -1.24
N THR A 93 0.43 -4.12 -2.05
CA THR A 93 1.80 -3.70 -1.69
C THR A 93 1.82 -2.21 -1.42
N VAL A 94 1.20 -1.43 -2.30
CA VAL A 94 1.12 0.03 -2.19
C VAL A 94 0.34 0.46 -0.94
N ILE A 95 -0.84 -0.12 -0.69
CA ILE A 95 -1.64 0.21 0.51
C ILE A 95 -0.92 -0.22 1.80
N ALA A 96 -0.32 -1.41 1.82
CA ALA A 96 0.44 -1.91 2.96
C ALA A 96 1.69 -1.06 3.22
N PHE A 97 2.37 -0.62 2.17
CA PHE A 97 3.50 0.29 2.24
C PHE A 97 3.08 1.64 2.83
N PHE A 98 1.97 2.25 2.37
CA PHE A 98 1.48 3.49 2.97
C PHE A 98 1.06 3.30 4.42
N SER A 99 0.37 2.21 4.73
CA SER A 99 -0.03 1.91 6.11
C SER A 99 1.20 1.80 7.02
N LEU A 100 2.25 1.11 6.56
CA LEU A 100 3.51 0.96 7.28
C LEU A 100 4.16 2.32 7.56
N TYR A 101 4.34 3.14 6.52
CA TYR A 101 4.96 4.46 6.66
C TYR A 101 4.11 5.40 7.51
N PHE A 102 2.79 5.39 7.33
CA PHE A 102 1.86 6.16 8.14
C PHE A 102 1.99 5.82 9.62
N ILE A 103 1.96 4.53 9.98
CA ILE A 103 2.11 4.08 11.37
C ILE A 103 3.47 4.48 11.93
N PHE A 104 4.54 4.29 11.14
CA PHE A 104 5.90 4.59 11.57
C PHE A 104 6.09 6.09 11.85
N ILE A 105 5.61 6.94 10.95
CA ILE A 105 5.75 8.40 11.05
C ILE A 105 4.85 8.95 12.14
N THR A 106 3.56 8.62 12.11
CA THR A 106 2.59 9.18 13.08
C THR A 106 2.87 8.70 14.49
N GLY A 107 3.25 7.42 14.67
CA GLY A 107 3.65 6.88 15.97
C GLY A 107 4.81 7.66 16.59
N LYS A 108 5.89 7.86 15.83
CA LYS A 108 7.06 8.63 16.31
C LYS A 108 6.71 10.09 16.61
N LEU A 109 5.99 10.76 15.71
CA LEU A 109 5.61 12.16 15.91
C LEU A 109 4.68 12.37 17.11
N MET A 110 3.61 11.57 17.21
CA MET A 110 2.63 11.73 18.28
C MET A 110 3.30 11.55 19.64
N PHE A 111 4.16 10.53 19.78
CA PHE A 111 4.87 10.31 21.03
C PHE A 111 5.94 11.37 21.31
N SER A 112 6.63 11.87 20.29
CA SER A 112 7.53 13.02 20.45
C SER A 112 6.79 14.22 21.02
N VAL A 113 5.64 14.58 20.45
CA VAL A 113 4.81 15.70 20.92
C VAL A 113 4.32 15.45 22.36
N ILE A 114 3.88 14.23 22.68
CA ILE A 114 3.44 13.87 24.04
C ILE A 114 4.59 13.98 25.05
N LEU A 115 5.80 13.53 24.69
CA LEU A 115 6.97 13.59 25.57
C LEU A 115 7.44 15.03 25.80
N THR A 116 7.46 15.85 24.74
CA THR A 116 7.84 17.25 24.83
C THR A 116 6.81 18.07 25.62
N LEU A 117 5.52 17.98 25.28
CA LEU A 117 4.48 18.78 25.95
C LEU A 117 4.09 18.23 27.33
N GLY A 118 4.01 16.90 27.48
CA GLY A 118 3.53 16.26 28.69
C GLY A 118 4.60 16.09 29.76
N PHE A 119 5.85 15.86 29.35
CA PHE A 119 6.95 15.53 30.25
C PHE A 119 8.14 16.48 30.17
N GLY A 120 8.11 17.49 29.28
CA GLY A 120 9.21 18.43 29.10
C GLY A 120 10.49 17.77 28.56
N VAL A 121 10.38 16.58 27.95
CA VAL A 121 11.53 15.86 27.39
C VAL A 121 11.88 16.49 26.04
N THR A 122 12.98 17.24 26.02
CA THR A 122 13.56 17.81 24.78
C THR A 122 14.44 16.78 24.08
N MET A 123 14.74 17.02 22.80
CA MET A 123 15.67 16.19 22.04
C MET A 123 17.07 16.17 22.66
N ASP A 124 17.52 17.29 23.23
CA ASP A 124 18.82 17.37 23.92
C ASP A 124 18.86 16.40 25.11
N LEU A 125 17.81 16.41 25.95
CA LEU A 125 17.67 15.49 27.08
C LEU A 125 17.66 14.01 26.62
N TYR A 126 17.06 13.73 25.47
CA TYR A 126 17.03 12.40 24.86
C TYR A 126 18.43 11.91 24.42
N TYR A 127 19.29 12.80 23.92
CA TYR A 127 20.66 12.45 23.54
C TYR A 127 21.61 12.37 24.73
N GLU A 128 21.38 13.19 25.76
CA GLU A 128 22.22 13.23 26.97
C GLU A 128 21.99 12.03 27.90
N HIS A 129 20.75 11.57 28.09
CA HIS A 129 20.42 10.51 29.05
C HIS A 129 20.26 9.13 28.40
N PRO A 130 21.14 8.14 28.70
CA PRO A 130 21.05 6.81 28.13
C PRO A 130 19.73 6.09 28.40
N LEU A 131 19.16 6.26 29.61
CA LEU A 131 17.90 5.60 29.99
C LEU A 131 16.72 6.10 29.16
N ILE A 132 16.62 7.42 28.95
CA ILE A 132 15.56 8.01 28.12
C ILE A 132 15.70 7.51 26.68
N ASN A 133 16.94 7.40 26.19
CA ASN A 133 17.21 6.89 24.85
C ASN A 133 16.69 5.45 24.63
N TRP A 134 16.88 4.55 25.60
CA TRP A 134 16.38 3.17 25.54
C TRP A 134 14.86 3.06 25.73
N LEU A 135 14.27 3.95 26.55
CA LEU A 135 12.83 3.95 26.84
C LEU A 135 12.02 4.62 25.73
N PHE A 136 12.60 5.56 24.99
CA PHE A 136 11.91 6.31 23.94
C PHE A 136 11.25 5.43 22.88
N PRO A 137 11.93 4.45 22.23
CA PRO A 137 11.26 3.55 21.30
C PRO A 137 10.14 2.72 21.92
N LEU A 138 10.23 2.37 23.21
CA LEU A 138 9.15 1.64 23.88
C LEU A 138 7.90 2.52 24.03
N SER A 139 8.07 3.83 24.22
CA SER A 139 6.95 4.75 24.40
C SER A 139 5.93 4.67 23.27
N TYR A 140 6.37 4.59 22.01
CA TYR A 140 5.48 4.45 20.86
C TYR A 140 5.28 3.01 20.39
N ASN A 141 6.27 2.13 20.53
CA ASN A 141 6.13 0.75 20.05
C ASN A 141 5.17 -0.09 20.91
N VAL A 142 5.12 0.13 22.23
CA VAL A 142 4.20 -0.63 23.10
C VAL A 142 2.73 -0.35 22.72
N PRO A 143 2.29 0.91 22.55
CA PRO A 143 0.95 1.22 22.04
C PRO A 143 0.68 0.67 20.65
N ILE A 144 1.64 0.71 19.73
CA ILE A 144 1.47 0.13 18.38
C ILE A 144 1.31 -1.39 18.45
N ILE A 145 2.11 -2.08 19.27
CA ILE A 145 2.00 -3.53 19.50
C ILE A 145 0.64 -3.87 20.14
N PHE A 146 0.19 -3.06 21.10
CA PHE A 146 -1.12 -3.23 21.71
C PHE A 146 -2.25 -3.05 20.69
N LEU A 147 -2.16 -2.03 19.84
CA LEU A 147 -3.09 -1.83 18.72
C LEU A 147 -3.04 -2.99 17.72
N ALA A 148 -1.86 -3.52 17.40
CA ALA A 148 -1.70 -4.68 16.54
C ALA A 148 -2.38 -5.92 17.15
N TYR A 149 -2.20 -6.14 18.44
CA TYR A 149 -2.86 -7.20 19.19
C TYR A 149 -4.39 -7.05 19.17
N LEU A 150 -4.91 -5.85 19.46
CA LEU A 150 -6.34 -5.57 19.40
C LEU A 150 -6.91 -5.76 18.00
N ALA A 151 -6.21 -5.27 16.97
CA ALA A 151 -6.59 -5.42 15.58
C ALA A 151 -6.63 -6.90 15.18
N CYS A 152 -5.66 -7.70 15.62
CA CYS A 152 -5.66 -9.15 15.40
C CYS A 152 -6.84 -9.83 16.09
N LYS A 153 -7.07 -9.51 17.38
CA LYS A 153 -8.13 -10.12 18.19
C LYS A 153 -9.52 -9.80 17.66
N ARG A 154 -9.75 -8.56 17.22
CA ARG A 154 -11.03 -8.09 16.69
C ARG A 154 -11.17 -8.24 15.17
N ARG A 155 -10.18 -8.83 14.50
CA ARG A 155 -10.13 -8.96 13.02
C ARG A 155 -10.36 -7.62 12.31
N TRP A 156 -9.71 -6.56 12.82
CA TRP A 156 -9.75 -5.24 12.21
C TRP A 156 -8.95 -5.26 10.92
N HIS A 157 -9.67 -5.43 9.81
CA HIS A 157 -9.11 -5.41 8.47
C HIS A 157 -9.64 -4.18 7.73
N LEU A 158 -9.07 -3.01 8.08
CA LEU A 158 -9.44 -1.72 7.48
C LEU A 158 -9.37 -1.78 5.94
N PHE A 159 -8.40 -2.54 5.43
CA PHE A 159 -8.16 -2.72 4.01
C PHE A 159 -8.36 -4.17 3.55
N SER A 160 -9.28 -4.93 4.17
CA SER A 160 -9.60 -6.31 3.76
C SER A 160 -9.91 -6.43 2.26
N LYS A 161 -10.72 -5.51 1.73
CA LYS A 161 -11.12 -5.46 0.32
C LYS A 161 -10.02 -4.97 -0.63
N SER A 162 -8.80 -4.75 -0.15
CA SER A 162 -7.67 -4.32 -0.99
C SER A 162 -7.30 -5.34 -2.08
N GLU A 163 -7.69 -6.61 -1.96
CA GLU A 163 -7.50 -7.61 -3.04
C GLU A 163 -8.31 -7.29 -4.30
N GLU A 164 -9.49 -6.67 -4.13
CA GLU A 164 -10.36 -6.27 -5.23
C GLU A 164 -9.84 -4.98 -5.90
N ILE A 165 -9.06 -4.18 -5.17
CA ILE A 165 -8.54 -2.90 -5.66
C ILE A 165 -7.35 -3.14 -6.59
N LYS A 166 -7.64 -3.18 -7.90
CA LYS A 166 -6.62 -3.16 -8.95
C LYS A 166 -6.15 -1.73 -9.19
N ILE A 167 -5.16 -1.28 -8.42
CA ILE A 167 -4.50 0.01 -8.65
C ILE A 167 -3.62 -0.14 -9.91
N PRO A 168 -3.87 0.63 -10.99
CA PRO A 168 -2.97 0.61 -12.14
C PRO A 168 -1.61 1.19 -11.71
N PRO A 169 -0.49 0.63 -12.18
CA PRO A 169 0.84 1.01 -11.71
C PRO A 169 1.14 2.51 -11.90
N GLY A 170 0.56 3.14 -12.92
CA GLY A 170 0.69 4.59 -13.16
C GLY A 170 0.10 5.46 -12.05
N TYR A 171 -0.92 5.01 -11.34
CA TYR A 171 -1.51 5.75 -10.21
C TYR A 171 -0.78 5.49 -8.90
N ALA A 172 -0.11 4.35 -8.74
CA ALA A 172 0.61 4.02 -7.52
C ALA A 172 1.89 4.87 -7.35
N LEU A 173 2.59 5.14 -8.45
CA LEU A 173 3.90 5.79 -8.44
C LEU A 173 3.85 7.21 -7.83
N PRO A 174 2.92 8.11 -8.20
CA PRO A 174 2.81 9.43 -7.59
C PRO A 174 2.67 9.40 -6.07
N PHE A 175 1.92 8.45 -5.53
CA PHE A 175 1.76 8.33 -4.08
C PHE A 175 3.04 7.87 -3.41
N VAL A 176 3.75 6.90 -3.99
CA VAL A 176 5.02 6.40 -3.42
C VAL A 176 6.05 7.53 -3.40
N ILE A 177 6.11 8.33 -4.48
CA ILE A 177 6.93 9.53 -4.57
C ILE A 177 6.50 10.55 -3.50
N GLN A 178 5.22 10.86 -3.40
CA GLN A 178 4.70 11.83 -2.41
C GLN A 178 5.05 11.43 -0.99
N THR A 179 4.81 10.18 -0.59
CA THR A 179 5.15 9.72 0.78
C THR A 179 6.65 9.67 1.01
N THR A 180 7.46 9.34 -0.01
CA THR A 180 8.92 9.39 0.09
C THR A 180 9.39 10.82 0.31
N LEU A 181 8.92 11.77 -0.51
CA LEU A 181 9.25 13.19 -0.38
C LEU A 181 8.78 13.77 0.96
N LEU A 182 7.56 13.44 1.39
CA LEU A 182 7.05 13.86 2.69
C LEU A 182 7.94 13.31 3.81
N THR A 183 8.33 12.04 3.74
CA THR A 183 9.24 11.43 4.73
C THR A 183 10.60 12.14 4.75
N ILE A 184 11.17 12.46 3.57
CA ILE A 184 12.42 13.22 3.48
C ILE A 184 12.27 14.58 4.15
N ILE A 185 11.26 15.36 3.76
CA ILE A 185 10.99 16.70 4.32
C ILE A 185 10.82 16.62 5.83
N MET A 186 10.06 15.64 6.32
CA MET A 186 9.82 15.48 7.76
C MET A 186 11.10 15.18 8.52
N VAL A 187 11.92 14.25 8.02
CA VAL A 187 13.18 13.90 8.68
C VAL A 187 14.15 15.08 8.62
N GLU A 188 14.29 15.75 7.47
CA GLU A 188 15.14 16.94 7.33
C GLU A 188 14.72 18.07 8.28
N LEU A 189 13.42 18.37 8.37
CA LEU A 189 12.92 19.39 9.28
C LEU A 189 13.16 18.99 10.73
N LEU A 190 12.80 17.77 11.14
CA LEU A 190 13.02 17.31 12.52
C LEU A 190 14.49 17.42 12.94
N PHE A 191 15.44 17.04 12.07
CA PHE A 191 16.87 17.16 12.37
C PHE A 191 17.41 18.60 12.25
N SER A 192 16.79 19.48 11.47
CA SER A 192 17.24 20.87 11.35
C SER A 192 16.92 21.70 12.61
N PHE A 193 15.90 21.32 13.38
CA PHE A 193 15.48 22.04 14.58
C PHE A 193 16.11 21.52 15.87
N THR A 194 16.78 20.36 15.86
CA THR A 194 17.45 19.83 17.05
C THR A 194 18.58 20.76 17.51
N GLY A 195 18.44 21.36 18.70
CA GLY A 195 19.51 22.03 19.44
C GLY A 195 19.62 23.55 19.29
N GLN A 196 18.75 24.21 18.51
CA GLN A 196 18.79 25.69 18.36
C GLN A 196 17.43 26.39 18.49
N SER A 197 16.31 25.70 18.29
CA SER A 197 14.99 26.34 18.38
C SER A 197 14.37 26.22 19.78
N PRO A 198 13.62 27.22 20.24
CA PRO A 198 12.80 27.09 21.44
C PRO A 198 11.79 25.94 21.30
N MET A 199 11.51 25.24 22.40
CA MET A 199 10.62 24.07 22.48
C MET A 199 9.25 24.27 21.80
N LEU A 200 8.73 25.50 21.85
CA LEU A 200 7.45 25.86 21.23
C LEU A 200 7.49 25.73 19.69
N GLU A 201 8.59 26.14 19.06
CA GLU A 201 8.75 26.07 17.60
C GLU A 201 8.82 24.63 17.12
N GLU A 202 9.63 23.78 17.78
CA GLU A 202 9.73 22.35 17.48
C GLU A 202 8.36 21.66 17.58
N THR A 203 7.57 22.04 18.60
CA THR A 203 6.23 21.49 18.80
C THR A 203 5.26 21.93 17.71
N ILE A 204 5.24 23.22 17.35
CA ILE A 204 4.36 23.75 16.29
C ILE A 204 4.68 23.05 14.95
N ILE A 205 5.96 22.89 14.63
CA ILE A 205 6.39 22.22 13.40
C ILE A 205 6.00 20.75 13.41
N SER A 206 6.22 20.04 14.53
CA SER A 206 5.81 18.64 14.67
C SER A 206 4.31 18.44 14.51
N LEU A 207 3.48 19.34 15.06
CA LEU A 207 2.04 19.34 14.89
C LEU A 207 1.64 19.60 13.43
N PHE A 208 2.26 20.59 12.78
CA PHE A 208 2.02 20.88 11.37
C PHE A 208 2.34 19.67 10.49
N LEU A 209 3.48 19.01 10.72
CA LEU A 209 3.87 17.80 9.99
C LEU A 209 2.93 16.62 10.26
N LEU A 210 2.45 16.46 11.50
CA LEU A 210 1.45 15.44 11.84
C LEU A 210 0.14 15.66 11.08
N VAL A 211 -0.38 16.89 11.07
CA VAL A 211 -1.60 17.26 10.33
C VAL A 211 -1.40 17.04 8.82
N SER A 212 -0.26 17.45 8.26
CA SER A 212 0.07 17.25 6.85
C SER A 212 0.12 15.75 6.47
N THR A 213 0.68 14.92 7.36
CA THR A 213 0.74 13.45 7.18
C THR A 213 -0.66 12.84 7.20
N LEU A 214 -1.51 13.25 8.15
CA LEU A 214 -2.90 12.79 8.24
C LEU A 214 -3.70 13.19 7.00
N MET A 215 -3.58 14.44 6.55
CA MET A 215 -4.26 14.93 5.35
C MET A 215 -3.78 14.20 4.09
N SER A 216 -2.47 13.97 3.95
CA SER A 216 -1.90 13.20 2.85
C SER A 216 -2.46 11.77 2.84
N PHE A 217 -2.57 11.13 4.00
CA PHE A 217 -3.15 9.79 4.12
C PHE A 217 -4.63 9.75 3.72
N VAL A 218 -5.44 10.72 4.19
CA VAL A 218 -6.85 10.84 3.80
C VAL A 218 -6.99 11.05 2.30
N PHE A 219 -6.16 11.91 1.70
CA PHE A 219 -6.17 12.17 0.27
C PHE A 219 -5.83 10.91 -0.54
N ILE A 220 -4.73 10.23 -0.20
CA ILE A 220 -4.34 8.96 -0.84
C ILE A 220 -5.50 7.96 -0.74
N TRP A 221 -6.09 7.81 0.44
CA TRP A 221 -7.21 6.90 0.64
C TRP A 221 -8.41 7.23 -0.25
N GLN A 222 -8.78 8.49 -0.35
CA GLN A 222 -9.87 8.94 -1.23
C GLN A 222 -9.56 8.67 -2.70
N THR A 223 -8.35 9.00 -3.16
CA THR A 223 -7.99 8.77 -4.56
C THR A 223 -7.96 7.28 -4.90
N LEU A 224 -7.47 6.43 -4.00
CA LEU A 224 -7.51 4.97 -4.20
C LEU A 224 -8.94 4.43 -4.27
N LYS A 225 -9.85 4.96 -3.45
CA LYS A 225 -11.27 4.61 -3.49
C LYS A 225 -11.92 5.04 -4.81
N THR A 226 -11.62 6.25 -5.28
CA THR A 226 -12.13 6.75 -6.57
C THR A 226 -11.59 5.92 -7.74
N ALA A 227 -10.29 5.65 -7.78
CA ALA A 227 -9.69 4.83 -8.83
C ALA A 227 -10.28 3.40 -8.86
N ALA A 228 -10.58 2.81 -7.70
CA ALA A 228 -11.26 1.53 -7.62
C ALA A 228 -12.68 1.58 -8.21
N HIS A 229 -13.41 2.66 -7.94
CA HIS A 229 -14.77 2.85 -8.43
C HIS A 229 -14.79 3.07 -9.95
N GLU A 230 -13.89 3.91 -10.48
CA GLU A 230 -13.74 4.13 -11.93
C GLU A 230 -13.39 2.83 -12.65
N ALA A 231 -12.44 2.04 -12.13
CA ALA A 231 -12.08 0.76 -12.73
C ALA A 231 -13.27 -0.22 -12.78
N ALA A 232 -14.11 -0.24 -11.74
CA ALA A 232 -15.33 -1.06 -11.72
C ALA A 232 -16.36 -0.57 -12.74
N LEU A 233 -16.55 0.75 -12.87
CA LEU A 233 -17.46 1.36 -13.83
C LEU A 233 -17.02 1.07 -15.27
N THR A 234 -15.73 1.26 -15.59
CA THR A 234 -15.19 0.93 -16.92
C THR A 234 -15.35 -0.56 -17.26
N ALA A 235 -15.18 -1.46 -16.28
CA ALA A 235 -15.41 -2.89 -16.49
C ALA A 235 -16.89 -3.19 -16.80
N GLN A 236 -17.82 -2.53 -16.10
CA GLN A 236 -19.26 -2.66 -16.35
C GLN A 236 -19.66 -2.09 -17.72
N GLU A 237 -19.11 -0.94 -18.12
CA GLU A 237 -19.35 -0.34 -19.42
C GLU A 237 -18.88 -1.25 -20.56
N LYS A 238 -17.68 -1.83 -20.44
CA LYS A 238 -17.17 -2.79 -21.41
C LYS A 238 -18.05 -4.02 -21.53
N LEU A 239 -18.49 -4.58 -20.40
CA LEU A 239 -19.40 -5.73 -20.40
C LEU A 239 -20.75 -5.37 -21.05
N ALA A 240 -21.29 -4.19 -20.77
CA ALA A 240 -22.51 -3.72 -21.40
C ALA A 240 -22.35 -3.52 -22.92
N GLU A 241 -21.19 -3.07 -23.38
CA GLU A 241 -20.86 -2.97 -24.81
C GLU A 241 -20.80 -4.34 -25.48
N GLU A 242 -20.12 -5.31 -24.86
CA GLU A 242 -20.04 -6.69 -25.34
C GLU A 242 -21.45 -7.32 -25.45
N MET A 243 -22.30 -7.14 -24.43
CA MET A 243 -23.69 -7.59 -24.45
C MET A 243 -24.51 -6.93 -25.58
N ARG A 244 -24.35 -5.61 -25.79
CA ARG A 244 -25.03 -4.91 -26.90
C ARG A 244 -24.62 -5.47 -28.26
N ARG A 245 -23.34 -5.80 -28.42
CA ARG A 245 -22.82 -6.43 -29.65
C ARG A 245 -23.46 -7.80 -29.89
N GLU A 246 -23.52 -8.63 -28.86
CA GLU A 246 -24.15 -9.97 -28.94
C GLU A 246 -25.64 -9.89 -29.26
N ILE A 247 -26.38 -8.97 -28.62
CA ILE A 247 -27.80 -8.71 -28.94
C ILE A 247 -27.95 -8.25 -30.40
N GLY A 248 -27.01 -7.44 -30.90
CA GLY A 248 -26.98 -7.02 -32.30
C GLY A 248 -26.86 -8.20 -33.26
N VAL A 249 -25.95 -9.13 -32.98
CA VAL A 249 -25.77 -10.37 -33.76
C VAL A 249 -27.03 -11.23 -33.71
N LEU A 250 -27.61 -11.45 -32.52
CA LEU A 250 -28.85 -12.22 -32.37
C LEU A 250 -30.02 -11.58 -33.10
N ARG A 251 -30.12 -10.25 -33.11
CA ARG A 251 -31.16 -9.52 -33.85
C ARG A 251 -30.99 -9.70 -35.35
N GLY A 252 -29.75 -9.67 -35.85
CA GLY A 252 -29.42 -9.97 -37.24
C GLY A 252 -29.85 -11.39 -37.61
N GLN A 253 -29.42 -12.39 -36.83
CA GLN A 253 -29.82 -13.78 -37.02
C GLN A 253 -31.34 -13.99 -36.98
N ARG A 254 -32.05 -13.31 -36.07
CA ARG A 254 -33.51 -13.38 -35.98
C ARG A 254 -34.17 -12.78 -37.22
N HIS A 255 -33.67 -11.64 -37.71
CA HIS A 255 -34.18 -11.00 -38.92
C HIS A 255 -34.00 -11.91 -40.14
N ASP A 256 -32.81 -12.49 -40.30
CA ASP A 256 -32.51 -13.41 -41.41
C ASP A 256 -33.38 -14.67 -41.32
N PHE A 257 -33.53 -15.24 -40.12
CA PHE A 257 -34.44 -16.35 -39.88
C PHE A 257 -35.89 -16.03 -40.27
N ILE A 258 -36.42 -14.87 -39.85
CA ILE A 258 -37.77 -14.43 -40.22
C ILE A 258 -37.90 -14.30 -41.74
N ASN A 259 -36.91 -13.72 -42.41
CA ASN A 259 -36.91 -13.57 -43.87
C ASN A 259 -36.91 -14.94 -44.56
N HIS A 260 -36.10 -15.89 -44.10
CA HIS A 260 -36.07 -17.25 -44.62
C HIS A 260 -37.42 -17.96 -44.45
N VAL A 261 -38.06 -17.82 -43.28
CA VAL A 261 -39.40 -18.36 -43.02
C VAL A 261 -40.44 -17.73 -43.96
N GLN A 262 -40.40 -16.41 -44.16
CA GLN A 262 -41.32 -15.71 -45.07
C GLN A 262 -41.20 -16.21 -46.51
N ILE A 263 -39.97 -16.34 -47.04
CA ILE A 263 -39.72 -16.86 -48.39
C ILE A 263 -40.25 -18.29 -48.53
N ILE A 264 -40.00 -19.15 -47.53
CA ILE A 264 -40.50 -20.52 -47.50
C ILE A 264 -42.04 -20.54 -47.54
N THR A 265 -42.71 -19.71 -46.72
CA THR A 265 -44.16 -19.65 -46.69
C THR A 265 -44.77 -19.14 -47.99
N ALA A 266 -44.15 -18.16 -48.65
CA ALA A 266 -44.60 -17.62 -49.93
C ALA A 266 -44.54 -18.69 -51.04
N LEU A 267 -43.37 -19.34 -51.22
CA LEU A 267 -43.18 -20.40 -52.22
C LEU A 267 -44.12 -21.59 -52.00
N LEU A 268 -44.38 -21.93 -50.72
CA LEU A 268 -45.32 -22.98 -50.36
C LEU A 268 -46.76 -22.60 -50.75
N SER A 269 -47.18 -21.36 -50.46
CA SER A 269 -48.53 -20.86 -50.76
C SER A 269 -48.81 -20.76 -52.27
N GLU A 270 -47.77 -20.49 -53.08
CA GLU A 270 -47.85 -20.45 -54.55
C GLU A 270 -47.77 -21.84 -55.20
N GLY A 271 -47.53 -22.92 -54.45
CA GLY A 271 -47.39 -24.27 -54.99
C GLY A 271 -46.07 -24.55 -55.73
N ARG A 272 -45.06 -23.69 -55.61
CA ARG A 272 -43.76 -23.78 -56.33
C ARG A 272 -42.77 -24.73 -55.65
N LYS A 273 -43.11 -26.03 -55.63
CA LYS A 273 -42.39 -27.07 -54.86
C LYS A 273 -40.90 -27.23 -55.24
N GLU A 274 -40.57 -27.15 -56.53
CA GLU A 274 -39.20 -27.34 -57.02
C GLU A 274 -38.25 -26.21 -56.60
N GLU A 275 -38.75 -24.96 -56.61
CA GLU A 275 -37.99 -23.80 -56.15
C GLU A 275 -37.83 -23.80 -54.64
N LEU A 276 -38.87 -24.17 -53.90
CA LEU A 276 -38.78 -24.37 -52.46
C LEU A 276 -37.73 -25.42 -52.11
N ALA A 277 -37.71 -26.56 -52.81
CA ALA A 277 -36.70 -27.61 -52.60
C ALA A 277 -35.28 -27.11 -52.89
N ARG A 278 -35.08 -26.32 -53.96
CA ARG A 278 -33.80 -25.68 -54.26
C ARG A 278 -33.38 -24.68 -53.19
N TYR A 279 -34.30 -23.83 -52.73
CA TYR A 279 -34.03 -22.82 -51.69
C TYR A 279 -33.64 -23.47 -50.36
N VAL A 280 -34.41 -24.47 -49.90
CA VAL A 280 -34.11 -25.20 -48.66
C VAL A 280 -32.78 -25.94 -48.75
N LYS A 281 -32.46 -26.54 -49.92
CA LYS A 281 -31.16 -27.17 -50.16
C LYS A 281 -30.02 -26.15 -50.05
N ALA A 282 -30.15 -24.98 -50.71
CA ALA A 282 -29.16 -23.91 -50.64
C ALA A 282 -28.99 -23.37 -49.22
N LEU A 283 -30.08 -23.21 -48.47
CA LEU A 283 -30.06 -22.78 -47.07
C LEU A 283 -29.30 -23.78 -46.19
N LYS A 284 -29.54 -25.08 -46.40
CA LYS A 284 -28.83 -26.16 -45.68
C LYS A 284 -27.35 -26.17 -46.01
N GLU A 285 -26.98 -25.98 -47.27
CA GLU A 285 -25.57 -25.93 -47.70
C GLU A 285 -24.86 -24.69 -47.14
N GLY A 286 -25.52 -23.53 -47.11
CA GLY A 286 -24.97 -22.29 -46.54
C GLY A 286 -24.94 -22.23 -45.00
N LEU A 287 -25.75 -23.03 -44.30
CA LEU A 287 -25.74 -23.15 -42.83
C LEU A 287 -24.61 -24.06 -42.30
N LEU A 288 -23.98 -24.86 -43.17
CA LEU A 288 -22.95 -25.84 -42.80
C LEU A 288 -21.52 -25.38 -43.13
N THR A 289 -21.36 -24.23 -43.75
CA THR A 289 -20.07 -23.52 -43.96
C THR A 289 -19.86 -22.46 -42.89
#